data_AF-A0A9D5V3F3-F1
#
_entry.id   AF-A0A9D5V3F3-F1
#
_cell.length_a   1.000
_cell.length_b   1.000
_cell.length_c   1.000
_cell.angle_alpha   90.00
_cell.angle_beta   90.00
_cell.angle_gamma   90.00
#
_symmetry.space_group_name_H-M   'P 1'
#
loop_
_entity.id
_entity.type
_entity.pdbx_description
1 polymer ?
#
loop_
_entity_poly.entity_id
_entity_poly.type
_entity_poly.pdbx_seq_one_letter_code
_entity_poly.pdbx_strand_id
1 'polypeptide(L)'
;MNPTSRVPGHHSHPWPLFMSELVSVTLLVIVISVGFSMIQGSPPTLNTTVSSLPLVEPSIHESVPFPNPKGDERTANHEERLLMLMERMNERLDTLIQPDPPRDLVDAMDRLGQHMEQATRAMVTAQTLGQQEQTANHDMLLKIQERIEHMAGMMTGFGPNLQGDQPTTGQEGFPGGEPDANLQSRDPFFSRLRTFLTRQQLRIFINPGQATITLPSILDFDPGSSHPGPRQRRALTVLAQGLAQFLPCHVAHPPQPAHCPNPPSPVRVDTIRIRGQAAFAHPGEPRFFFNWKLATARAYRALDLMLATQPDLIAMKNSRGQTLFQIEGRIAKPRGDQGGQRLDLRFFFEEPDNGSQIMEGPGKEYTNQ
;
A
#
# COMPACT_ATOMS: atom_id res chain seq x y z
N MET A 1 62.68 43.23 -27.59
CA MET A 1 61.61 44.24 -27.38
C MET A 1 60.42 43.88 -28.26
N ASN A 2 59.37 43.29 -27.68
CA ASN A 2 57.96 43.65 -27.86
C ASN A 2 57.09 42.82 -26.90
N PRO A 3 55.94 43.34 -26.42
CA PRO A 3 55.43 43.02 -25.10
C PRO A 3 54.34 41.95 -25.05
N THR A 4 54.25 41.34 -23.87
CA THR A 4 53.23 40.43 -23.36
C THR A 4 51.84 41.07 -23.29
N SER A 5 50.80 40.36 -23.76
CA SER A 5 49.41 40.57 -23.33
C SER A 5 48.93 39.35 -22.54
N ARG A 6 48.58 39.57 -21.26
CA ARG A 6 47.92 38.61 -20.38
C ARG A 6 46.42 38.89 -20.42
N VAL A 7 45.63 37.89 -20.76
CA VAL A 7 44.16 37.90 -20.61
C VAL A 7 43.83 37.43 -19.18
N PRO A 8 42.95 38.10 -18.43
CA PRO A 8 42.53 37.66 -17.10
C PRO A 8 41.54 36.48 -17.19
N GLY A 9 41.80 35.43 -16.41
CA GLY A 9 40.92 34.27 -16.29
C GLY A 9 39.67 34.59 -15.47
N HIS A 10 38.50 34.27 -16.02
CA HIS A 10 37.24 34.23 -15.27
C HIS A 10 37.17 32.94 -14.45
N HIS A 11 37.13 33.07 -13.12
CA HIS A 11 36.76 31.99 -12.22
C HIS A 11 35.23 31.92 -12.14
N SER A 12 34.64 30.92 -12.79
CA SER A 12 33.22 30.55 -12.60
C SER A 12 33.08 29.75 -11.31
N HIS A 13 32.49 30.36 -10.28
CA HIS A 13 32.12 29.66 -9.04
C HIS A 13 30.87 28.77 -9.23
N PRO A 14 30.81 27.57 -8.64
CA PRO A 14 29.68 26.63 -8.80
C PRO A 14 28.59 26.92 -7.74
N TRP A 15 27.72 27.90 -8.01
CA TRP A 15 26.62 28.27 -7.09
C TRP A 15 25.18 27.77 -7.39
N PRO A 16 24.83 27.06 -8.50
CA PRO A 16 23.42 26.77 -8.74
C PRO A 16 22.91 25.44 -8.16
N LEU A 17 23.76 24.52 -7.72
CA LEU A 17 23.32 23.18 -7.26
C LEU A 17 22.98 23.10 -5.77
N PHE A 18 23.54 23.97 -4.93
CA PHE A 18 23.28 23.95 -3.48
C PHE A 18 21.92 24.58 -3.11
N MET A 19 21.50 25.59 -3.87
CA MET A 19 20.23 26.31 -3.60
C MET A 19 18.99 25.48 -3.98
N SER A 20 19.07 24.60 -4.99
CA SER A 20 17.93 23.76 -5.37
C SER A 20 17.62 22.68 -4.33
N GLU A 21 18.63 22.15 -3.64
CA GLU A 21 18.43 21.18 -2.56
C GLU A 21 17.83 21.83 -1.31
N LEU A 22 18.29 23.03 -0.94
CA LEU A 22 17.76 23.78 0.20
C LEU A 22 16.28 24.16 0.03
N VAL A 23 15.89 24.61 -1.17
CA VAL A 23 14.48 24.94 -1.47
C VAL A 23 13.60 23.68 -1.40
N SER A 24 14.11 22.54 -1.88
CA SER A 24 13.38 21.25 -1.84
C SER A 24 13.16 20.73 -0.42
N VAL A 25 14.19 20.80 0.43
CA VAL A 25 14.10 20.38 1.85
C VAL A 25 13.13 21.29 2.61
N THR A 26 13.19 22.60 2.39
CA THR A 26 12.31 23.56 3.08
C THR A 26 10.84 23.35 2.69
N LEU A 27 10.54 23.11 1.41
CA LEU A 27 9.19 22.78 0.93
C LEU A 27 8.67 21.46 1.53
N LEU A 28 9.52 20.45 1.65
CA LEU A 28 9.14 19.17 2.26
C LEU A 28 8.74 19.33 3.74
N VAL A 29 9.47 20.15 4.51
CA VAL A 29 9.17 20.41 5.92
C VAL A 29 7.85 21.14 6.10
N ILE A 30 7.53 22.10 5.22
CA ILE A 30 6.26 22.82 5.23
C ILE A 30 5.11 21.86 4.95
N VAL A 31 5.23 21.01 3.93
CA VAL A 31 4.20 20.02 3.58
C VAL A 31 3.94 19.03 4.73
N ILE A 32 5.00 18.55 5.39
CA ILE A 32 4.88 17.64 6.54
C ILE A 32 4.22 18.35 7.73
N SER A 33 4.61 19.59 8.03
CA SER A 33 4.09 20.35 9.17
C SER A 33 2.61 20.73 8.99
N VAL A 34 2.22 21.10 7.77
CA VAL A 34 0.82 21.39 7.41
C VAL A 34 -0.01 20.11 7.45
N GLY A 35 0.51 18.99 6.92
CA GLY A 35 -0.14 17.69 6.99
C GLY A 35 -0.37 17.21 8.43
N PHE A 36 0.58 17.45 9.34
CA PHE A 36 0.44 17.10 10.76
C PHE A 36 -0.59 17.96 11.49
N SER A 37 -0.66 19.25 11.16
CA SER A 37 -1.63 20.19 11.73
C SER A 37 -3.07 19.87 11.31
N MET A 38 -3.26 19.24 10.15
CA MET A 38 -4.59 18.79 9.69
C MET A 38 -5.07 17.48 10.35
N ILE A 39 -4.17 16.67 10.91
CA ILE A 39 -4.52 15.37 11.53
C ILE A 39 -4.94 15.54 12.99
N GLN A 40 -4.46 16.57 13.69
CA GLN A 40 -4.84 16.84 15.08
C GLN A 40 -6.03 17.80 15.18
N GLY A 41 -7.19 17.32 14.72
CA GLY A 41 -8.47 17.97 14.98
C GLY A 41 -8.94 17.73 16.42
N SER A 42 -8.73 18.72 17.30
CA SER A 42 -9.30 18.91 18.66
C SER A 42 -8.39 18.57 19.85
N PRO A 43 -8.39 19.41 20.92
CA PRO A 43 -7.57 19.21 22.12
C PRO A 43 -8.20 18.17 23.07
N PRO A 44 -7.39 17.38 23.80
CA PRO A 44 -7.90 16.56 24.89
C PRO A 44 -8.25 17.44 26.10
N THR A 45 -9.52 17.41 26.52
CA THR A 45 -9.94 17.88 27.84
C THR A 45 -9.63 16.78 28.87
N LEU A 46 -8.56 16.97 29.64
CA LEU A 46 -8.29 16.18 30.84
C LEU A 46 -8.70 16.99 32.07
N ASN A 47 -9.87 16.62 32.62
CA ASN A 47 -10.23 16.94 34.00
C ASN A 47 -9.45 16.01 34.92
N THR A 48 -8.45 16.56 35.63
CA THR A 48 -7.89 15.92 36.81
C THR A 48 -7.71 16.94 37.92
N THR A 49 -8.62 16.86 38.89
CA THR A 49 -8.51 17.40 40.25
C THR A 49 -7.28 16.83 40.95
N VAL A 50 -6.54 17.68 41.68
CA VAL A 50 -6.01 17.52 43.06
C VAL A 50 -4.69 18.28 43.27
N SER A 51 -4.71 19.07 44.35
CA SER A 51 -3.60 19.56 45.20
C SER A 51 -2.71 20.74 44.79
N SER A 52 -3.17 21.93 45.19
CA SER A 52 -2.53 22.85 46.16
C SER A 52 -1.00 22.85 46.30
N LEU A 53 -0.36 23.97 45.95
CA LEU A 53 0.86 24.57 46.54
C LEU A 53 0.94 26.06 46.06
N PRO A 54 1.76 26.93 46.69
CA PRO A 54 1.31 28.23 47.17
C PRO A 54 1.40 29.39 46.17
N LEU A 55 0.55 30.37 46.47
CA LEU A 55 0.37 31.69 45.87
C LEU A 55 1.68 32.49 45.84
N VAL A 56 2.18 32.77 44.64
CA VAL A 56 3.16 33.83 44.38
C VAL A 56 2.44 34.91 43.58
N GLU A 57 2.34 36.08 44.19
CA GLU A 57 1.66 37.28 43.70
C GLU A 57 2.52 37.96 42.63
N PRO A 58 2.03 38.19 41.39
CA PRO A 58 2.75 38.99 40.42
C PRO A 58 2.29 40.46 40.47
N SER A 59 3.28 41.33 40.58
CA SER A 59 3.15 42.78 40.48
C SER A 59 2.47 43.23 39.19
N ILE A 60 1.64 44.25 39.38
CA ILE A 60 0.91 45.05 38.40
C ILE A 60 1.88 45.70 37.42
N HIS A 61 1.74 45.41 36.11
CA HIS A 61 2.22 46.28 35.05
C HIS A 61 1.17 46.40 33.93
N GLU A 62 0.54 47.57 33.91
CA GLU A 62 0.24 48.41 32.74
C GLU A 62 -0.34 47.73 31.49
N SER A 63 -1.67 47.80 31.40
CA SER A 63 -2.48 47.45 30.23
C SER A 63 -2.27 48.44 29.08
N VAL A 64 -1.76 47.97 27.94
CA VAL A 64 -1.84 48.65 26.64
C VAL A 64 -3.18 48.28 25.97
N PRO A 65 -3.95 49.24 25.42
CA PRO A 65 -5.26 48.96 24.85
C PRO A 65 -5.12 48.25 23.49
N PHE A 66 -5.71 47.06 23.36
CA PHE A 66 -5.94 46.43 22.07
C PHE A 66 -7.26 46.94 21.48
N PRO A 67 -7.30 47.31 20.18
CA PRO A 67 -8.54 47.66 19.52
C PRO A 67 -9.41 46.41 19.35
N ASN A 68 -10.69 46.58 19.64
CA ASN A 68 -11.74 45.59 19.54
C ASN A 68 -12.22 45.46 18.08
N PRO A 69 -12.00 44.34 17.37
CA PRO A 69 -12.60 44.14 16.05
C PRO A 69 -13.97 43.49 16.23
N LYS A 70 -15.01 44.30 16.06
CA LYS A 70 -16.37 43.82 15.82
C LYS A 70 -16.45 43.22 14.41
N GLY A 71 -17.10 42.06 14.31
CA GLY A 71 -18.00 41.71 13.21
C GLY A 71 -17.36 41.11 11.94
N ASP A 72 -17.73 39.85 11.71
CA ASP A 72 -17.96 39.22 10.40
C ASP A 72 -16.88 39.23 9.31
N GLU A 73 -16.10 38.14 9.27
CA GLU A 73 -15.75 37.35 8.07
C GLU A 73 -14.75 36.24 8.48
N ARG A 74 -15.26 35.07 8.87
CA ARG A 74 -14.44 33.93 9.31
C ARG A 74 -14.72 32.71 8.45
N THR A 75 -14.17 32.71 7.24
CA THR A 75 -13.78 31.50 6.48
C THR A 75 -12.91 31.79 5.26
N ALA A 76 -12.78 33.03 4.80
CA ALA A 76 -12.05 33.35 3.56
C ALA A 76 -10.52 33.59 3.70
N ASN A 77 -9.90 33.40 4.87
CA ASN A 77 -8.55 33.95 5.09
C ASN A 77 -7.52 32.97 5.66
N HIS A 78 -7.59 31.69 5.28
CA HIS A 78 -6.50 30.75 5.57
C HIS A 78 -5.48 30.67 4.44
N GLU A 79 -5.96 30.65 3.19
CA GLU A 79 -5.10 30.68 1.99
C GLU A 79 -4.37 32.01 1.84
N GLU A 80 -5.05 33.13 2.06
CA GLU A 80 -4.45 34.47 1.98
C GLU A 80 -3.39 34.69 3.08
N ARG A 81 -3.60 34.10 4.28
CA ARG A 81 -2.60 34.04 5.35
C ARG A 81 -1.40 33.17 4.98
N LEU A 82 -1.63 32.03 4.31
CA LEU A 82 -0.57 31.15 3.82
C LEU A 82 0.25 31.82 2.71
N LEU A 83 -0.42 32.52 1.80
CA LEU A 83 0.22 33.32 0.74
C LEU A 83 1.05 34.46 1.32
N MET A 84 0.50 35.25 2.25
CA MET A 84 1.27 36.29 2.95
C MET A 84 2.46 35.73 3.73
N LEU A 85 2.32 34.55 4.33
CA LEU A 85 3.42 33.89 5.03
C LEU A 85 4.52 33.44 4.06
N MET A 86 4.14 32.84 2.92
CA MET A 86 5.08 32.42 1.88
C MET A 86 5.78 33.61 1.24
N GLU A 87 5.07 34.70 0.97
CA GLU A 87 5.63 35.92 0.38
C GLU A 87 6.62 36.60 1.35
N ARG A 88 6.28 36.70 2.64
CA ARG A 88 7.19 37.21 3.68
C ARG A 88 8.42 36.31 3.90
N MET A 89 8.26 34.99 3.75
CA MET A 89 9.40 34.06 3.77
C MET A 89 10.30 34.23 2.55
N ASN A 90 9.71 34.49 1.38
CA ASN A 90 10.45 34.69 0.13
C ASN A 90 11.24 36.02 0.14
N GLU A 91 10.63 37.11 0.61
CA GLU A 91 11.33 38.39 0.85
C GLU A 91 12.48 38.24 1.85
N ARG A 92 12.31 37.39 2.88
CA ARG A 92 13.42 37.08 3.80
C ARG A 92 14.49 36.22 3.15
N LEU A 93 14.16 35.28 2.27
CA LEU A 93 15.15 34.50 1.53
C LEU A 93 16.03 35.38 0.64
N ASP A 94 15.46 36.42 0.03
CA ASP A 94 16.24 37.40 -0.77
C ASP A 94 17.22 38.20 0.10
N THR A 95 16.89 38.45 1.38
CA THR A 95 17.85 39.05 2.33
C THR A 95 18.95 38.10 2.81
N LEU A 96 18.81 36.78 2.59
CA LEU A 96 19.83 35.77 2.90
C LEU A 96 20.87 35.61 1.80
N ILE A 97 20.68 36.28 0.65
CA ILE A 97 21.69 36.42 -0.41
C ILE A 97 22.65 37.59 -0.03
N GLN A 98 23.12 37.60 1.21
CA GLN A 98 24.28 38.40 1.61
C GLN A 98 25.48 37.45 1.70
N PRO A 99 26.68 37.89 1.30
CA PRO A 99 27.86 37.04 1.23
C PRO A 99 28.27 36.42 2.58
N ASP A 100 27.78 36.96 3.71
CA ASP A 100 27.99 36.43 5.06
C ASP A 100 26.69 36.52 5.89
N PRO A 101 25.94 35.42 6.10
CA PRO A 101 24.77 35.44 6.96
C PRO A 101 25.17 35.73 8.43
N PRO A 102 24.31 36.41 9.22
CA PRO A 102 24.56 36.63 10.63
C PRO A 102 24.80 35.32 11.38
N ARG A 103 25.82 35.26 12.26
CA ARG A 103 26.18 34.05 13.02
C ARG A 103 24.98 33.45 13.77
N ASP A 104 24.15 34.32 14.36
CA ASP A 104 22.96 33.89 15.10
C ASP A 104 21.96 33.10 14.24
N LEU A 105 21.88 33.40 12.94
CA LEU A 105 21.04 32.66 12.00
C LEU A 105 21.62 31.29 11.68
N VAL A 106 22.94 31.22 11.47
CA VAL A 106 23.64 29.94 11.23
C VAL A 106 23.45 29.01 12.43
N ASP A 107 23.61 29.54 13.65
CA ASP A 107 23.39 28.78 14.89
C ASP A 107 21.92 28.39 15.09
N ALA A 108 20.97 29.20 14.62
CA ALA A 108 19.55 28.87 14.67
C ALA A 108 19.20 27.75 13.66
N MET A 109 19.76 27.79 12.45
CA MET A 109 19.58 26.74 11.45
C MET A 109 20.23 25.43 11.85
N ASP A 110 21.41 25.48 12.49
CA ASP A 110 22.08 24.28 12.98
C ASP A 110 21.27 23.61 14.11
N ARG A 111 20.73 24.40 15.05
CA ARG A 111 19.80 23.91 16.08
C ARG A 111 18.53 23.30 15.48
N LEU A 112 17.96 23.94 14.45
CA LEU A 112 16.80 23.38 13.74
C LEU A 112 17.14 22.04 13.07
N GLY A 113 18.31 21.95 12.43
CA GLY A 113 18.83 20.71 11.84
C GLY A 113 18.96 19.58 12.87
N GLN A 114 19.54 19.88 14.04
CA GLN A 114 19.66 18.93 15.14
C GLN A 114 18.29 18.47 15.66
N HIS A 115 17.33 19.38 15.81
CA HIS A 115 15.96 19.02 16.23
C HIS A 115 15.24 18.14 15.20
N MET A 116 15.39 18.45 13.91
CA MET A 116 14.84 17.62 12.83
C MET A 116 15.46 16.22 12.80
N GLU A 117 16.77 16.12 13.02
CA GLU A 117 17.46 14.83 13.10
C GLU A 117 16.96 14.02 14.29
N GLN A 118 16.83 14.64 15.47
CA GLN A 118 16.28 14.00 16.66
C GLN A 118 14.84 13.53 16.46
N ALA A 119 13.97 14.36 15.87
CA ALA A 119 12.58 14.02 15.58
C ALA A 119 12.49 12.85 14.58
N THR A 120 13.33 12.85 13.54
CA THR A 120 13.40 11.77 12.56
C THR A 120 13.87 10.47 13.19
N ARG A 121 14.92 10.51 14.03
CA ARG A 121 15.39 9.34 14.79
C ARG A 121 14.29 8.79 15.69
N ALA A 122 13.61 9.64 16.46
CA ALA A 122 12.51 9.22 17.33
C ALA A 122 11.35 8.58 16.56
N MET A 123 10.96 9.15 15.41
CA MET A 123 9.94 8.58 14.53
C MET A 123 10.35 7.21 13.98
N VAL A 124 11.60 7.06 13.51
CA VAL A 124 12.12 5.77 13.01
C VAL A 124 12.13 4.73 14.13
N THR A 125 12.55 5.10 15.34
CA THR A 125 12.50 4.21 16.51
C THR A 125 11.07 3.78 16.82
N ALA A 126 10.10 4.71 16.85
CA ALA A 126 8.69 4.40 17.10
C ALA A 126 8.10 3.48 16.02
N GLN A 127 8.39 3.73 14.74
CA GLN A 127 7.96 2.84 13.64
C GLN A 127 8.58 1.44 13.77
N THR A 128 9.84 1.35 14.18
CA THR A 128 10.54 0.07 14.36
C THR A 128 9.93 -0.74 15.50
N LEU A 129 9.60 -0.08 16.63
CA LEU A 129 8.90 -0.73 17.75
C LEU A 129 7.52 -1.23 17.35
N GLY A 130 6.73 -0.42 16.63
CA GLY A 130 5.43 -0.85 16.12
C GLY A 130 5.52 -2.05 15.17
N GLN A 131 6.56 -2.12 14.34
CA GLN A 131 6.79 -3.28 13.48
C GLN A 131 7.21 -4.53 14.27
N GLN A 132 8.06 -4.38 15.28
CA GLN A 132 8.46 -5.50 16.15
C GLN A 132 7.24 -6.12 16.85
N GLU A 133 6.34 -5.29 17.37
CA GLU A 133 5.10 -5.74 18.00
C GLU A 133 4.19 -6.50 17.01
N GLN A 134 4.03 -5.98 15.78
CA GLN A 134 3.29 -6.68 14.73
C GLN A 134 3.91 -8.03 14.38
N THR A 135 5.24 -8.13 14.30
CA THR A 135 5.91 -9.42 14.03
C THR A 135 5.76 -10.40 15.19
N ALA A 136 5.81 -9.94 16.44
CA ALA A 136 5.59 -10.78 17.61
C ALA A 136 4.15 -11.32 17.64
N ASN A 137 3.17 -10.47 17.33
CA ASN A 137 1.76 -10.88 17.22
C ASN A 137 1.56 -11.90 16.09
N HIS A 138 2.24 -11.72 14.95
CA HIS A 138 2.18 -12.69 13.85
C HIS A 138 2.80 -14.04 14.21
N ASP A 139 3.97 -14.05 14.86
CA ASP A 139 4.63 -15.29 15.32
C ASP A 139 3.77 -16.05 16.35
N MET A 140 3.10 -15.31 17.25
CA MET A 140 2.15 -15.88 18.20
C MET A 140 0.97 -16.56 17.49
N LEU A 141 0.43 -15.96 16.43
CA LEU A 141 -0.66 -16.55 15.64
C LEU A 141 -0.23 -17.84 14.93
N LEU A 142 1.00 -17.88 14.39
CA LEU A 142 1.53 -19.10 13.76
C LEU A 142 1.67 -20.25 14.78
N LYS A 143 2.18 -19.97 15.98
CA LYS A 143 2.26 -20.97 17.07
C LYS A 143 0.89 -21.48 17.52
N ILE A 144 -0.12 -20.61 17.53
CA ILE A 144 -1.50 -21.01 17.82
C ILE A 144 -2.01 -21.96 16.72
N GLN A 145 -1.75 -21.64 15.45
CA GLN A 145 -2.15 -22.50 14.33
C GLN A 145 -1.47 -23.88 14.38
N GLU A 146 -0.16 -23.94 14.62
CA GLU A 146 0.57 -25.21 14.78
C GLU A 146 -0.02 -26.07 15.92
N ARG A 147 -0.40 -25.43 17.04
CA ARG A 147 -1.07 -26.13 18.16
C ARG A 147 -2.44 -26.68 17.77
N ILE A 148 -3.22 -25.93 16.98
CA ILE A 148 -4.53 -26.38 16.49
C ILE A 148 -4.36 -27.60 15.57
N GLU A 149 -3.40 -27.55 14.64
CA GLU A 149 -3.10 -28.66 13.73
C GLU A 149 -2.64 -29.91 14.49
N HIS A 150 -1.79 -29.73 15.51
CA HIS A 150 -1.34 -30.81 16.39
C HIS A 150 -2.49 -31.43 17.20
N MET A 151 -3.42 -30.62 17.73
CA MET A 151 -4.61 -31.13 18.41
C MET A 151 -5.57 -31.86 17.46
N ALA A 152 -5.71 -31.36 16.22
CA ALA A 152 -6.51 -32.03 15.19
C ALA A 152 -5.94 -33.41 14.86
N GLY A 153 -4.61 -33.53 14.72
CA GLY A 153 -3.93 -34.79 14.49
C GLY A 153 -4.11 -35.83 15.61
N MET A 154 -4.22 -35.39 16.88
CA MET A 154 -4.53 -36.29 18.00
C MET A 154 -5.98 -36.78 17.99
N MET A 155 -6.92 -35.96 17.50
CA MET A 155 -8.34 -36.32 17.45
C MET A 155 -8.65 -37.27 16.28
N THR A 156 -7.82 -37.30 15.23
CA THR A 156 -8.00 -38.17 14.06
C THR A 156 -7.33 -39.54 14.18
N GLY A 157 -7.11 -40.04 15.40
CA GLY A 157 -6.50 -41.34 15.67
C GLY A 157 -7.26 -42.53 15.05
N PHE A 158 -7.00 -42.81 13.77
CA PHE A 158 -7.21 -44.12 13.15
C PHE A 158 -5.88 -44.88 13.14
N GLY A 159 -5.93 -46.07 13.73
CA GLY A 159 -4.77 -46.81 14.21
C GLY A 159 -3.80 -47.34 13.14
N PRO A 160 -2.61 -47.80 13.57
CA PRO A 160 -1.61 -48.39 12.68
C PRO A 160 -2.10 -49.74 12.16
N ASN A 161 -2.39 -49.80 10.86
CA ASN A 161 -2.67 -51.06 10.19
C ASN A 161 -1.34 -51.72 9.76
N LEU A 162 -1.11 -52.93 10.27
CA LEU A 162 -0.02 -53.81 9.90
C LEU A 162 -0.31 -54.46 8.54
N GLN A 163 0.48 -54.13 7.52
CA GLN A 163 0.63 -54.86 6.26
C GLN A 163 2.04 -54.54 5.76
N GLY A 164 2.96 -55.48 5.58
CA GLY A 164 2.81 -56.81 5.00
C GLY A 164 3.60 -56.77 3.68
N ASP A 165 4.87 -57.18 3.74
CA ASP A 165 5.80 -57.18 2.61
C ASP A 165 5.23 -57.94 1.40
N GLN A 166 5.04 -57.25 0.28
CA GLN A 166 5.03 -57.85 -1.06
C GLN A 166 5.75 -56.95 -2.05
N PRO A 167 6.64 -57.51 -2.90
CA PRO A 167 7.31 -56.76 -3.96
C PRO A 167 6.43 -56.78 -5.21
N THR A 168 5.79 -55.66 -5.52
CA THR A 168 5.14 -55.43 -6.82
C THR A 168 5.88 -54.35 -7.58
N THR A 169 6.67 -54.81 -8.56
CA THR A 169 6.91 -54.11 -9.83
C THR A 169 5.59 -53.55 -10.36
N GLY A 170 5.43 -52.23 -10.38
CA GLY A 170 4.23 -51.56 -10.86
C GLY A 170 4.50 -50.08 -11.13
N GLN A 171 4.11 -49.65 -12.33
CA GLN A 171 4.18 -48.28 -12.81
C GLN A 171 3.73 -47.27 -11.76
N GLU A 172 4.50 -46.20 -11.59
CA GLU A 172 4.10 -44.96 -10.90
C GLU A 172 2.99 -44.27 -11.71
N GLY A 173 1.78 -44.83 -11.64
CA GLY A 173 0.56 -44.11 -11.91
C GLY A 173 0.39 -43.10 -10.78
N PHE A 174 0.69 -41.83 -11.07
CA PHE A 174 0.25 -40.72 -10.23
C PHE A 174 -1.24 -40.94 -9.95
N PRO A 175 -1.68 -41.06 -8.68
CA PRO A 175 -3.11 -41.13 -8.39
C PRO A 175 -3.72 -39.87 -8.97
N GLY A 176 -4.64 -40.06 -9.92
CA GLY A 176 -5.42 -39.00 -10.53
C GLY A 176 -6.20 -38.31 -9.43
N GLY A 177 -5.59 -37.28 -8.84
CA GLY A 177 -6.27 -36.34 -7.98
C GLY A 177 -7.44 -35.80 -8.78
N GLU A 178 -8.65 -36.08 -8.30
CA GLU A 178 -9.89 -35.60 -8.86
C GLU A 178 -9.71 -34.10 -9.14
N PRO A 179 -9.82 -33.64 -10.40
CA PRO A 179 -9.55 -32.25 -10.74
C PRO A 179 -10.46 -31.38 -9.87
N ASP A 180 -9.85 -30.60 -8.98
CA ASP A 180 -10.53 -29.71 -8.03
C ASP A 180 -11.76 -29.12 -8.72
N ALA A 181 -12.98 -29.47 -8.30
CA ALA A 181 -14.21 -29.01 -8.95
C ALA A 181 -14.28 -27.46 -9.02
N ASN A 182 -13.54 -26.81 -8.12
CA ASN A 182 -13.29 -25.37 -8.09
C ASN A 182 -12.48 -24.82 -9.28
N LEU A 183 -11.68 -25.64 -9.97
CA LEU A 183 -10.92 -25.23 -11.16
C LEU A 183 -11.83 -25.11 -12.38
N GLN A 184 -12.67 -26.12 -12.62
CA GLN A 184 -13.58 -26.14 -13.78
C GLN A 184 -14.53 -24.93 -13.79
N SER A 185 -14.91 -24.46 -12.60
CA SER A 185 -15.86 -23.35 -12.46
C SER A 185 -15.22 -21.96 -12.71
N ARG A 186 -13.90 -21.83 -12.56
CA ARG A 186 -13.15 -20.56 -12.76
C ARG A 186 -12.65 -20.36 -14.19
N ASP A 187 -12.50 -21.45 -14.95
CA ASP A 187 -11.96 -21.43 -16.31
C ASP A 187 -12.69 -20.49 -17.29
N PRO A 188 -14.03 -20.37 -17.27
CA PRO A 188 -14.74 -19.46 -18.18
C PRO A 188 -14.33 -17.99 -18.01
N PHE A 189 -14.11 -17.53 -16.77
CA PHE A 189 -13.67 -16.16 -16.48
C PHE A 189 -12.29 -15.90 -17.10
N PHE A 190 -11.31 -16.74 -16.75
CA PHE A 190 -9.94 -16.58 -17.23
C PHE A 190 -9.82 -16.78 -18.74
N SER A 191 -10.64 -17.65 -19.33
CA SER A 191 -10.68 -17.87 -20.78
C SER A 191 -11.17 -16.64 -21.55
N ARG A 192 -12.26 -16.01 -21.08
CA ARG A 192 -12.79 -14.77 -21.67
C ARG A 192 -11.80 -13.62 -21.53
N LEU A 193 -11.23 -13.45 -20.33
CA LEU A 193 -10.24 -12.42 -20.07
C LEU A 193 -8.98 -12.63 -20.92
N ARG A 194 -8.48 -13.88 -21.04
CA ARG A 194 -7.36 -14.22 -21.94
C ARG A 194 -7.66 -13.84 -23.37
N THR A 195 -8.86 -14.19 -23.86
CA THR A 195 -9.27 -13.90 -25.23
C THR A 195 -9.28 -12.39 -25.50
N PHE A 196 -9.83 -11.60 -24.57
CA PHE A 196 -9.80 -10.15 -24.64
C PHE A 196 -8.38 -9.60 -24.69
N LEU A 197 -7.51 -10.02 -23.78
CA LEU A 197 -6.15 -9.49 -23.65
C LEU A 197 -5.26 -9.88 -24.84
N THR A 198 -5.44 -11.08 -25.39
CA THR A 198 -4.76 -11.52 -26.62
C THR A 198 -5.19 -10.68 -27.83
N ARG A 199 -6.48 -10.34 -27.97
CA ARG A 199 -6.95 -9.45 -29.05
C ARG A 199 -6.35 -8.05 -28.96
N GLN A 200 -6.05 -7.60 -27.75
CA GLN A 200 -5.34 -6.33 -27.48
C GLN A 200 -3.81 -6.44 -27.63
N GLN A 201 -3.31 -7.58 -28.14
CA GLN A 201 -1.89 -7.88 -28.33
C GLN A 201 -1.06 -7.83 -27.04
N LEU A 202 -1.68 -8.07 -25.89
CA LEU A 202 -0.98 -8.17 -24.62
C LEU A 202 -0.59 -9.61 -24.33
N ARG A 203 0.71 -9.80 -24.15
CA ARG A 203 1.29 -11.05 -23.67
C ARG A 203 1.29 -11.02 -22.15
N ILE A 204 0.34 -11.71 -21.54
CA ILE A 204 0.27 -11.90 -20.09
C ILE A 204 0.16 -13.38 -19.77
N PHE A 205 0.68 -13.78 -18.61
CA PHE A 205 0.62 -15.17 -18.18
C PHE A 205 -0.57 -15.34 -17.25
N ILE A 206 -1.61 -16.06 -17.70
CA ILE A 206 -2.75 -16.42 -16.86
C ILE A 206 -2.60 -17.88 -16.45
N ASN A 207 -2.49 -18.13 -15.15
CA ASN A 207 -2.56 -19.46 -14.55
C ASN A 207 -3.94 -19.61 -13.87
N PRO A 208 -4.93 -20.24 -14.52
CA PRO A 208 -6.26 -20.44 -13.94
C PRO A 208 -6.20 -21.38 -12.73
N GLY A 209 -5.30 -22.36 -12.74
CA GLY A 209 -5.02 -23.29 -11.63
C GLY A 209 -4.69 -22.57 -10.32
N GLN A 210 -3.87 -21.51 -10.43
CA GLN A 210 -3.47 -20.67 -9.30
C GLN A 210 -4.31 -19.39 -9.17
N ALA A 211 -5.34 -19.24 -9.99
CA ALA A 211 -6.15 -18.03 -10.09
C ALA A 211 -5.29 -16.76 -10.16
N THR A 212 -4.21 -16.77 -10.94
CA THR A 212 -3.21 -15.70 -10.97
C THR A 212 -2.96 -15.20 -12.39
N ILE A 213 -2.90 -13.87 -12.53
CA ILE A 213 -2.44 -13.19 -13.73
C ILE A 213 -1.08 -12.56 -13.41
N THR A 214 -0.04 -13.00 -14.09
CA THR A 214 1.31 -12.45 -13.96
C THR A 214 1.62 -11.57 -15.15
N LEU A 215 1.95 -10.30 -14.87
CA LEU A 215 2.53 -9.41 -15.88
C LEU A 215 4.02 -9.76 -16.00
N PRO A 216 4.54 -9.97 -17.23
CA PRO A 216 5.94 -10.33 -17.42
C PRO A 216 6.87 -9.31 -16.76
N SER A 217 7.92 -9.81 -16.10
CA SER A 217 8.98 -9.00 -15.47
C SER A 217 9.70 -8.07 -16.46
N ILE A 218 9.64 -8.41 -17.76
CA ILE A 218 10.20 -7.60 -18.86
C ILE A 218 9.43 -6.29 -19.08
N LEU A 219 8.29 -6.10 -18.41
CA LEU A 219 7.57 -4.85 -18.43
C LEU A 219 8.13 -3.94 -17.34
N ASP A 220 9.13 -3.18 -17.76
CA ASP A 220 10.04 -2.31 -17.01
C ASP A 220 9.35 -1.48 -15.92
N PHE A 221 9.56 -1.86 -14.66
CA PHE A 221 9.79 -0.85 -13.65
C PHE A 221 11.28 -0.51 -13.73
N ASP A 222 11.63 0.77 -13.84
CA ASP A 222 13.03 1.17 -13.80
C ASP A 222 13.68 0.65 -12.51
N PRO A 223 14.97 0.27 -12.52
CA PRO A 223 15.67 -0.18 -11.33
C PRO A 223 15.47 0.80 -10.16
N GLY A 224 14.95 0.30 -9.03
CA GLY A 224 14.67 1.12 -7.84
C GLY A 224 13.40 2.00 -7.93
N SER A 225 12.68 1.99 -9.05
CA SER A 225 11.46 2.79 -9.25
C SER A 225 10.18 1.99 -9.01
N SER A 226 9.17 2.67 -8.47
CA SER A 226 7.80 2.17 -8.39
C SER A 226 6.92 2.62 -9.56
N HIS A 227 7.44 3.45 -10.47
CA HIS A 227 6.67 3.98 -11.59
C HIS A 227 6.65 2.98 -12.75
N PRO A 228 5.48 2.60 -13.26
CA PRO A 228 5.40 1.69 -14.39
C PRO A 228 5.91 2.39 -15.65
N GLY A 229 6.77 1.73 -16.43
CA GLY A 229 7.19 2.23 -17.74
C GLY A 229 6.03 2.27 -18.76
N PRO A 230 6.21 2.87 -19.95
CA PRO A 230 5.14 3.03 -20.95
C PRO A 230 4.45 1.71 -21.35
N ARG A 231 5.21 0.62 -21.51
CA ARG A 231 4.66 -0.70 -21.86
C ARG A 231 3.80 -1.27 -20.72
N GLN A 232 4.28 -1.16 -19.48
CA GLN A 232 3.56 -1.60 -18.29
C GLN A 232 2.29 -0.78 -18.08
N ARG A 233 2.35 0.55 -18.32
CA ARG A 233 1.16 1.42 -18.29
C ARG A 233 0.09 0.94 -19.26
N ARG A 234 0.45 0.71 -20.54
CA ARG A 234 -0.47 0.16 -21.53
C ARG A 234 -1.05 -1.20 -21.10
N ALA A 235 -0.21 -2.09 -20.56
CA ALA A 235 -0.65 -3.39 -20.09
C ALA A 235 -1.69 -3.28 -18.96
N LEU A 236 -1.43 -2.42 -17.97
CA LEU A 236 -2.33 -2.16 -16.85
C LEU A 236 -3.64 -1.48 -17.29
N THR A 237 -3.58 -0.52 -18.21
CA THR A 237 -4.78 0.13 -18.78
C THR A 237 -5.70 -0.88 -19.45
N VAL A 238 -5.18 -1.73 -20.32
CA VAL A 238 -5.99 -2.74 -21.01
C VAL A 238 -6.44 -3.84 -20.05
N LEU A 239 -5.61 -4.22 -19.08
CA LEU A 239 -6.02 -5.15 -18.03
C LEU A 239 -7.20 -4.59 -17.23
N ALA A 240 -7.16 -3.31 -16.84
CA ALA A 240 -8.25 -2.64 -16.16
C ALA A 240 -9.53 -2.67 -17.00
N GLN A 241 -9.45 -2.39 -18.30
CA GLN A 241 -10.59 -2.48 -19.23
C GLN A 241 -11.18 -3.90 -19.29
N GLY A 242 -10.32 -4.92 -19.39
CA GLY A 242 -10.76 -6.32 -19.38
C GLY A 242 -11.43 -6.70 -18.06
N LEU A 243 -10.88 -6.28 -16.92
CA LEU A 243 -11.50 -6.49 -15.61
C LEU A 243 -12.83 -5.76 -15.52
N ALA A 244 -12.92 -4.50 -15.90
CA ALA A 244 -14.18 -3.75 -15.89
C ALA A 244 -15.26 -4.41 -16.76
N GLN A 245 -14.87 -5.04 -17.86
CA GLN A 245 -15.80 -5.76 -18.72
C GLN A 245 -16.29 -7.08 -18.11
N PHE A 246 -15.41 -7.92 -17.55
CA PHE A 246 -15.78 -9.29 -17.16
C PHE A 246 -16.03 -9.48 -15.67
N LEU A 247 -15.36 -8.71 -14.80
CA LEU A 247 -15.46 -8.83 -13.35
C LEU A 247 -16.88 -8.60 -12.81
N PRO A 248 -17.71 -7.67 -13.36
CA PRO A 248 -19.09 -7.48 -12.89
C PRO A 248 -19.97 -8.75 -12.92
N CYS A 249 -19.67 -9.70 -13.80
CA CYS A 249 -20.44 -10.95 -13.92
C CYS A 249 -20.08 -11.99 -12.84
N HIS A 250 -19.06 -11.71 -12.04
CA HIS A 250 -18.53 -12.59 -10.99
C HIS A 250 -18.54 -11.91 -9.62
N VAL A 251 -19.29 -10.83 -9.44
CA VAL A 251 -19.42 -10.14 -8.15
C VAL A 251 -20.90 -10.09 -7.77
N ALA A 252 -21.18 -10.01 -6.47
CA ALA A 252 -22.55 -10.11 -5.97
C ALA A 252 -23.39 -8.83 -6.17
N HIS A 253 -22.80 -7.73 -6.64
CA HIS A 253 -23.46 -6.42 -6.62
C HIS A 253 -24.32 -6.15 -7.88
N PRO A 254 -25.59 -5.76 -7.71
CA PRO A 254 -26.44 -5.29 -8.81
C PRO A 254 -26.21 -3.80 -9.14
N PRO A 255 -26.62 -3.34 -10.34
CA PRO A 255 -27.17 -4.13 -11.43
C PRO A 255 -26.06 -4.85 -12.22
N GLN A 256 -26.25 -6.14 -12.47
CA GLN A 256 -25.37 -6.86 -13.39
C GLN A 256 -25.54 -6.28 -14.79
N PRO A 257 -24.43 -5.98 -15.50
CA PRO A 257 -24.51 -5.54 -16.88
C PRO A 257 -25.26 -6.55 -17.76
N ALA A 258 -25.98 -6.04 -18.78
CA ALA A 258 -26.77 -6.88 -19.68
C ALA A 258 -25.95 -7.94 -20.45
N HIS A 259 -24.64 -7.75 -20.57
CA HIS A 259 -23.73 -8.73 -21.22
C HIS A 259 -23.34 -9.89 -20.30
N CYS A 260 -23.73 -9.87 -19.02
CA CYS A 260 -23.47 -10.98 -18.12
C CYS A 260 -24.35 -12.18 -18.45
N PRO A 261 -23.83 -13.41 -18.30
CA PRO A 261 -24.63 -14.61 -18.54
C PRO A 261 -25.83 -14.66 -17.60
N ASN A 262 -26.96 -15.15 -18.10
CA ASN A 262 -28.16 -15.46 -17.34
C ASN A 262 -28.40 -16.97 -17.48
N PRO A 263 -28.29 -17.78 -16.39
CA PRO A 263 -28.13 -17.38 -14.99
C PRO A 263 -26.74 -16.80 -14.65
N PRO A 264 -26.62 -16.02 -13.55
CA PRO A 264 -25.35 -15.50 -13.06
C PRO A 264 -24.31 -16.59 -12.83
N SER A 265 -23.02 -16.23 -12.91
CA SER A 265 -21.95 -17.19 -12.63
C SER A 265 -22.05 -17.73 -11.19
N PRO A 266 -21.95 -19.05 -10.98
CA PRO A 266 -21.90 -19.63 -9.64
C PRO A 266 -20.60 -19.30 -8.91
N VAL A 267 -19.58 -18.83 -9.63
CA VAL A 267 -18.27 -18.46 -9.09
C VAL A 267 -18.21 -16.96 -8.86
N ARG A 268 -18.09 -16.59 -7.58
CA ARG A 268 -17.97 -15.21 -7.14
C ARG A 268 -16.55 -14.89 -6.72
N VAL A 269 -16.04 -13.73 -7.12
CA VAL A 269 -14.75 -13.21 -6.67
C VAL A 269 -14.92 -12.62 -5.30
N ASP A 270 -14.13 -13.12 -4.36
CA ASP A 270 -14.06 -12.59 -3.00
C ASP A 270 -13.11 -11.39 -2.93
N THR A 271 -11.90 -11.54 -3.48
CA THR A 271 -10.83 -10.53 -3.38
C THR A 271 -9.83 -10.70 -4.51
N ILE A 272 -9.26 -9.59 -4.96
CA ILE A 272 -8.16 -9.52 -5.93
C ILE A 272 -6.97 -8.86 -5.24
N ARG A 273 -5.91 -9.63 -4.99
CA ARG A 273 -4.64 -9.11 -4.46
C ARG A 273 -3.72 -8.72 -5.59
N ILE A 274 -3.39 -7.43 -5.65
CA ILE A 274 -2.34 -6.89 -6.52
C ILE A 274 -1.04 -6.98 -5.75
N ARG A 275 -0.18 -7.89 -6.18
CA ARG A 275 1.09 -8.19 -5.53
C ARG A 275 2.25 -7.69 -6.36
N GLY A 276 2.98 -6.75 -5.80
CA GLY A 276 4.28 -6.33 -6.31
C GLY A 276 5.35 -7.26 -5.75
N GLN A 277 6.32 -7.62 -6.59
CA GLN A 277 7.48 -8.39 -6.18
C GLN A 277 8.76 -7.59 -6.41
N ALA A 278 9.67 -7.68 -5.46
CA ALA A 278 11.01 -7.11 -5.55
C ALA A 278 12.07 -8.18 -5.29
N ALA A 279 13.30 -7.83 -5.67
CA ALA A 279 14.46 -8.69 -5.50
C ALA A 279 14.63 -9.16 -4.05
N PHE A 280 15.08 -10.40 -3.91
CA PHE A 280 15.33 -10.98 -2.60
C PHE A 280 16.40 -10.21 -1.82
N ALA A 281 16.17 -10.04 -0.54
CA ALA A 281 17.11 -9.61 0.48
C ALA A 281 16.78 -10.41 1.75
N HIS A 282 17.77 -10.74 2.56
CA HIS A 282 17.49 -11.46 3.81
C HIS A 282 16.91 -10.51 4.87
N PRO A 283 16.01 -11.00 5.75
CA PRO A 283 15.60 -10.23 6.93
C PRO A 283 16.82 -9.75 7.71
N GLY A 284 16.82 -8.47 8.10
CA GLY A 284 17.96 -7.81 8.77
C GLY A 284 18.91 -7.07 7.83
N GLU A 285 18.90 -7.35 6.53
CA GLU A 285 19.66 -6.54 5.57
C GLU A 285 18.98 -5.17 5.35
N PRO A 286 19.74 -4.07 5.23
CA PRO A 286 19.16 -2.74 4.95
C PRO A 286 18.28 -2.72 3.69
N ARG A 287 18.61 -3.56 2.70
CA ARG A 287 17.86 -3.67 1.45
C ARG A 287 16.52 -4.39 1.60
N PHE A 288 16.30 -5.16 2.68
CA PHE A 288 15.04 -5.86 2.91
C PHE A 288 13.88 -4.87 3.00
N PHE A 289 13.95 -3.92 3.93
CA PHE A 289 12.88 -2.93 4.10
C PHE A 289 12.68 -2.08 2.86
N PHE A 290 13.76 -1.70 2.18
CA PHE A 290 13.69 -0.98 0.91
C PHE A 290 12.95 -1.79 -0.17
N ASN A 291 13.34 -3.05 -0.40
CA ASN A 291 12.73 -3.91 -1.41
C ASN A 291 11.26 -4.22 -1.09
N TRP A 292 10.92 -4.42 0.18
CA TRP A 292 9.54 -4.62 0.61
C TRP A 292 8.70 -3.36 0.33
N LYS A 293 9.17 -2.18 0.74
CA LYS A 293 8.50 -0.90 0.45
C LYS A 293 8.36 -0.66 -1.05
N LEU A 294 9.40 -0.94 -1.83
CA LEU A 294 9.39 -0.83 -3.28
C LEU A 294 8.36 -1.77 -3.93
N ALA A 295 8.27 -3.01 -3.47
CA ALA A 295 7.28 -3.98 -3.93
C ALA A 295 5.85 -3.49 -3.66
N THR A 296 5.57 -3.02 -2.44
CA THR A 296 4.27 -2.46 -2.06
C THR A 296 3.94 -1.21 -2.89
N ALA A 297 4.91 -0.31 -3.09
CA ALA A 297 4.73 0.90 -3.88
C ALA A 297 4.41 0.59 -5.35
N ARG A 298 5.04 -0.43 -5.94
CA ARG A 298 4.72 -0.91 -7.30
C ARG A 298 3.29 -1.43 -7.43
N ALA A 299 2.85 -2.21 -6.45
CA ALA A 299 1.48 -2.72 -6.41
C ALA A 299 0.45 -1.58 -6.27
N TYR A 300 0.73 -0.61 -5.39
CA TYR A 300 -0.09 0.58 -5.22
C TYR A 300 -0.19 1.39 -6.53
N ARG A 301 0.94 1.71 -7.16
CA ARG A 301 0.97 2.45 -8.43
C ARG A 301 0.27 1.71 -9.56
N ALA A 302 0.33 0.38 -9.56
CA ALA A 302 -0.42 -0.41 -10.52
C ALA A 302 -1.94 -0.28 -10.30
N LEU A 303 -2.41 -0.40 -9.05
CA LEU A 303 -3.83 -0.22 -8.72
C LEU A 303 -4.30 1.19 -9.07
N ASP A 304 -3.56 2.21 -8.64
CA ASP A 304 -3.84 3.63 -8.90
C ASP A 304 -4.05 3.89 -10.39
N LEU A 305 -3.16 3.38 -11.25
CA LEU A 305 -3.29 3.52 -12.70
C LEU A 305 -4.51 2.77 -13.28
N MET A 306 -4.80 1.57 -12.77
CA MET A 306 -5.99 0.81 -13.19
C MET A 306 -7.27 1.57 -12.84
N LEU A 307 -7.36 2.14 -11.63
CA LEU A 307 -8.50 2.92 -11.16
C LEU A 307 -8.63 4.25 -11.91
N ALA A 308 -7.53 4.91 -12.23
CA ALA A 308 -7.54 6.09 -13.09
C ALA A 308 -8.08 5.78 -14.50
N THR A 309 -7.86 4.55 -14.99
CA THR A 309 -8.36 4.09 -16.30
C THR A 309 -9.83 3.65 -16.24
N GLN A 310 -10.23 2.98 -15.16
CA GLN A 310 -11.55 2.38 -14.95
C GLN A 310 -11.98 2.64 -13.50
N PRO A 311 -12.57 3.82 -13.21
CA PRO A 311 -12.89 4.20 -11.83
C PRO A 311 -13.94 3.29 -11.20
N ASP A 312 -14.86 2.73 -11.99
CA ASP A 312 -15.94 1.85 -11.50
C ASP A 312 -15.42 0.58 -10.81
N LEU A 313 -14.17 0.18 -11.06
CA LEU A 313 -13.53 -0.94 -10.37
C LEU A 313 -13.50 -0.75 -8.85
N ILE A 314 -13.41 0.49 -8.35
CA ILE A 314 -13.37 0.76 -6.91
C ILE A 314 -14.74 0.55 -6.24
N ALA A 315 -15.82 0.72 -6.99
CA ALA A 315 -17.18 0.57 -6.49
C ALA A 315 -17.58 -0.90 -6.35
N MET A 316 -16.85 -1.81 -7.00
CA MET A 316 -17.13 -3.23 -6.96
C MET A 316 -16.85 -3.83 -5.57
N LYS A 317 -17.82 -4.61 -5.09
CA LYS A 317 -17.78 -5.26 -3.78
C LYS A 317 -18.10 -6.75 -3.90
N ASN A 318 -17.51 -7.55 -3.01
CA ASN A 318 -17.87 -8.97 -2.87
C ASN A 318 -19.27 -9.14 -2.24
N SER A 319 -19.72 -10.38 -2.03
CA SER A 319 -21.00 -10.67 -1.37
C SER A 319 -21.11 -10.14 0.06
N ARG A 320 -19.97 -9.90 0.72
CA ARG A 320 -19.87 -9.33 2.07
C ARG A 320 -19.83 -7.80 2.09
N GLY A 321 -19.96 -7.13 0.93
CA GLY A 321 -19.90 -5.67 0.83
C GLY A 321 -18.50 -5.08 1.02
N GLN A 322 -17.45 -5.90 0.99
CA GLN A 322 -16.06 -5.50 1.12
C GLN A 322 -15.48 -5.13 -0.26
N THR A 323 -14.50 -4.23 -0.27
CA THR A 323 -13.78 -3.85 -1.50
C THR A 323 -13.02 -5.03 -2.07
N LEU A 324 -13.07 -5.20 -3.40
CA LEU A 324 -12.41 -6.34 -4.05
C LEU A 324 -10.88 -6.22 -4.06
N PHE A 325 -10.32 -5.02 -4.22
CA PHE A 325 -8.88 -4.87 -4.45
C PHE A 325 -8.09 -4.71 -3.16
N GLN A 326 -7.01 -5.49 -3.04
CA GLN A 326 -6.03 -5.42 -1.95
C GLN A 326 -4.61 -5.28 -2.52
N ILE A 327 -3.72 -4.65 -1.75
CA ILE A 327 -2.32 -4.43 -2.14
C ILE A 327 -1.41 -5.30 -1.27
N GLU A 328 -0.40 -5.90 -1.89
CA GLU A 328 0.61 -6.70 -1.20
C GLU A 328 2.00 -6.46 -1.79
N GLY A 329 3.00 -6.24 -0.93
CA GLY A 329 4.41 -6.24 -1.31
C GLY A 329 5.08 -7.54 -0.89
N ARG A 330 5.83 -8.18 -1.79
CA ARG A 330 6.56 -9.42 -1.50
C ARG A 330 8.01 -9.35 -1.96
N ILE A 331 8.90 -9.81 -1.10
CA ILE A 331 10.29 -10.09 -1.45
C ILE A 331 10.36 -11.55 -1.89
N ALA A 332 10.88 -11.80 -3.09
CA ALA A 332 10.92 -13.15 -3.64
C ALA A 332 12.29 -13.48 -4.22
N LYS A 333 12.76 -14.70 -3.97
CA LYS A 333 13.90 -15.27 -4.69
C LYS A 333 13.55 -15.32 -6.19
N PRO A 334 14.48 -14.89 -7.08
CA PRO A 334 14.26 -15.04 -8.51
C PRO A 334 13.99 -16.51 -8.83
N ARG A 335 13.05 -16.76 -9.74
CA ARG A 335 12.67 -18.12 -10.15
C ARG A 335 13.12 -18.29 -11.60
N GLY A 336 14.29 -18.91 -11.79
CA GLY A 336 14.96 -18.99 -13.09
C GLY A 336 15.39 -17.61 -13.60
N ASP A 337 15.29 -17.40 -14.92
CA ASP A 337 15.71 -16.17 -15.62
C ASP A 337 14.78 -14.97 -15.38
N GLN A 338 13.64 -15.20 -14.74
CA GLN A 338 12.72 -14.14 -14.37
C GLN A 338 13.27 -13.45 -13.12
N GLY A 339 13.95 -12.31 -13.34
CA GLY A 339 14.37 -11.42 -12.27
C GLY A 339 13.21 -11.20 -11.28
N GLY A 340 13.50 -11.17 -9.98
CA GLY A 340 12.50 -11.17 -8.89
C GLY A 340 11.55 -9.96 -8.84
N GLN A 341 11.48 -9.17 -9.92
CA GLN A 341 10.64 -8.00 -10.09
C GLN A 341 9.46 -8.36 -11.00
N ARG A 342 8.27 -8.50 -10.43
CA ARG A 342 7.04 -8.78 -11.19
C ARG A 342 5.81 -8.22 -10.49
N LEU A 343 4.71 -8.15 -11.23
CA LEU A 343 3.40 -7.78 -10.71
C LEU A 343 2.44 -8.93 -10.97
N ASP A 344 1.78 -9.42 -9.92
CA ASP A 344 0.78 -10.47 -9.99
C ASP A 344 -0.58 -9.93 -9.53
N LEU A 345 -1.66 -10.34 -10.20
CA LEU A 345 -3.02 -10.20 -9.72
C LEU A 345 -3.51 -11.59 -9.35
N ARG A 346 -3.76 -11.81 -8.05
CA ARG A 346 -4.24 -13.08 -7.53
C ARG A 346 -5.70 -12.96 -7.12
N PHE A 347 -6.52 -13.82 -7.69
CA PHE A 347 -7.95 -13.89 -7.46
C PHE A 347 -8.24 -14.92 -6.38
N PHE A 348 -9.04 -14.51 -5.41
CA PHE A 348 -9.63 -15.36 -4.41
C PHE A 348 -11.13 -15.40 -4.71
N PHE A 349 -11.69 -16.59 -4.70
CA PHE A 349 -13.10 -16.81 -5.00
C PHE A 349 -13.80 -17.21 -3.71
N GLU A 350 -15.06 -16.79 -3.59
CA GLU A 350 -15.93 -17.22 -2.51
C GLU A 350 -16.11 -18.74 -2.62
N GLU A 351 -16.23 -19.40 -1.47
CA GLU A 351 -16.66 -20.80 -1.47
C GLU A 351 -18.03 -20.88 -2.17
N PRO A 352 -18.25 -21.90 -3.01
CA PRO A 352 -19.57 -22.09 -3.58
C PRO A 352 -20.55 -22.13 -2.42
N ASP A 353 -21.60 -21.32 -2.54
CA ASP A 353 -22.71 -21.36 -1.60
C ASP A 353 -23.31 -22.76 -1.78
N ASN A 354 -22.82 -23.72 -0.98
CA ASN A 354 -23.32 -25.08 -0.88
C ASN A 354 -24.65 -24.92 -0.16
N GLY A 355 -25.60 -24.31 -0.90
CA GLY A 355 -26.74 -23.59 -0.37
C GLY A 355 -27.28 -24.42 0.73
N SER A 356 -27.24 -23.86 1.94
CA SER A 356 -27.45 -24.56 3.18
C SER A 356 -28.61 -25.52 2.96
N GLN A 357 -28.29 -26.78 2.67
CA GLN A 357 -29.24 -27.86 2.75
C GLN A 357 -29.39 -28.10 4.25
N ILE A 358 -29.87 -27.07 4.95
CA ILE A 358 -30.80 -27.25 6.02
C ILE A 358 -31.97 -27.91 5.30
N MET A 359 -31.89 -29.23 5.18
CA MET A 359 -33.09 -30.02 5.12
C MET A 359 -33.86 -29.57 6.36
N GLU A 360 -34.84 -28.69 6.18
CA GLU A 360 -36.04 -28.71 7.01
C GLU A 360 -36.55 -30.15 6.90
N GLY A 361 -36.05 -31.00 7.81
CA GLY A 361 -36.59 -32.32 7.97
C GLY A 361 -38.10 -32.15 8.17
N PRO A 362 -38.93 -32.98 7.52
CA PRO A 362 -40.37 -32.88 7.68
C PRO A 362 -40.67 -32.92 9.16
N GLY A 363 -41.21 -31.81 9.69
CA GLY A 363 -41.63 -31.71 11.07
C GLY A 363 -42.57 -32.87 11.35
N LYS A 364 -42.10 -33.85 12.12
CA LYS A 364 -42.97 -34.88 12.68
C LYS A 364 -43.87 -34.16 13.69
N GLU A 365 -45.08 -33.89 13.24
CA GLU A 365 -46.19 -33.44 14.04
C GLU A 365 -46.52 -34.55 15.06
N TYR A 366 -45.95 -34.45 16.25
CA TYR A 366 -46.35 -35.30 17.38
C TYR A 366 -47.71 -34.82 17.85
N THR A 367 -48.75 -35.48 17.37
CA THR A 367 -50.10 -35.41 17.94
C THR A 367 -50.10 -36.21 19.24
N ASN A 368 -50.24 -35.52 20.37
CA ASN A 368 -50.55 -36.15 21.66
C ASN A 368 -52.00 -36.66 21.62
N GLN A 369 -52.19 -37.96 21.83
CA GLN A 369 -53.46 -38.57 22.24
C GLN A 369 -53.34 -39.06 23.68
#